data_AF-A0A958M7K9-F1
#
_entry.id   AF-A0A958M7K9-F1
#
_cell.length_a   1.000
_cell.length_b   1.000
_cell.length_c   1.000
_cell.angle_alpha   90.00
_cell.angle_beta   90.00
_cell.angle_gamma   90.00
#
_symmetry.space_group_name_H-M   'P 1'
#
loop_
_entity.id
_entity.type
_entity.pdbx_description
1 polymer ?
#
loop_
_entity_poly.entity_id
_entity_poly.type
_entity_poly.pdbx_seq_one_letter_code
_entity_poly.pdbx_strand_id
1 'polypeptide(L)'
;MDSINKSNQKDKINKDSLMAANPRSYFDSISKKTGADAFFDKAGFFFTMIKKDTLFSFDQAKEKYGIENTLSNRMAFNSSNNALTIIQRPSNFINSTISKLPFVIFFFMPVFTVFIWLVYIRKKYTYTDHLIFSFHNQSLLFILLILSLIVDTIFKTSTAGLFVTLFSIYLFMAMKKFYGQGVFKTIVKYLFLNTIFTILAFIVVLLLFTGSVFIYN
;
A
#
# COMPACT_ATOMS: atom_id res chain seq x y z
N MET A 1 10.02 -6.83 27.63
CA MET A 1 9.09 -6.11 26.74
C MET A 1 8.48 -4.87 27.39
N ASP A 2 8.21 -4.88 28.71
CA ASP A 2 7.60 -3.72 29.42
C ASP A 2 8.50 -2.48 29.59
N SER A 3 9.82 -2.64 29.57
CA SER A 3 10.78 -1.53 29.70
C SER A 3 10.86 -0.65 28.45
N ILE A 4 10.76 -1.24 27.25
CA ILE A 4 10.77 -0.52 25.96
C ILE A 4 9.46 0.25 25.74
N ASN A 5 8.33 -0.29 26.22
CA ASN A 5 7.04 0.37 26.08
C ASN A 5 6.92 1.60 27.01
N LYS A 6 7.51 1.51 28.22
CA LYS A 6 7.58 2.63 29.18
C LYS A 6 8.52 3.76 28.73
N SER A 7 9.65 3.45 28.09
CA SER A 7 10.53 4.49 27.53
C SER A 7 9.85 5.23 26.38
N ASN A 8 9.21 4.51 25.47
CA ASN A 8 8.50 5.10 24.33
C ASN A 8 7.30 5.96 24.76
N GLN A 9 6.58 5.58 25.82
CA GLN A 9 5.50 6.41 26.38
C GLN A 9 6.05 7.66 27.08
N LYS A 10 7.14 7.55 27.83
CA LYS A 10 7.77 8.68 28.52
C LYS A 10 8.32 9.71 27.54
N ASP A 11 8.93 9.26 26.44
CA ASP A 11 9.42 10.13 25.37
C ASP A 11 8.29 10.81 24.61
N LYS A 12 7.16 10.12 24.39
CA LYS A 12 5.97 10.69 23.75
C LYS A 12 5.31 11.77 24.62
N ILE A 13 5.11 11.49 25.91
CA ILE A 13 4.55 12.45 26.87
C ILE A 13 5.44 13.70 27.00
N ASN A 14 6.76 13.52 26.97
CA ASN A 14 7.71 14.63 27.01
C ASN A 14 7.61 15.50 25.74
N LYS A 15 7.56 14.88 24.55
CA LYS A 15 7.36 15.61 23.29
C LYS A 15 6.05 16.40 23.27
N ASP A 16 4.93 15.79 23.67
CA ASP A 16 3.62 16.44 23.69
C ASP A 16 3.59 17.63 24.67
N SER A 17 4.28 17.52 25.81
CA SER A 17 4.43 18.60 26.80
C SER A 17 5.28 19.76 26.27
N LEU A 18 6.38 19.46 25.57
CA LEU A 18 7.26 20.47 24.96
C LEU A 18 6.56 21.21 23.80
N MET A 19 5.80 20.48 22.98
CA MET A 19 4.94 21.06 21.94
C MET A 19 3.88 21.99 22.54
N ALA A 20 3.28 21.61 23.68
CA ALA A 20 2.25 22.41 24.33
C ALA A 20 2.79 23.67 25.01
N ALA A 21 4.03 23.63 25.53
CA ALA A 21 4.66 24.75 26.21
C ALA A 21 5.10 25.88 25.25
N ASN A 22 5.69 25.54 24.11
CA ASN A 22 6.04 26.52 23.08
C ASN A 22 6.06 25.88 21.66
N PRO A 23 4.91 25.85 20.96
CA PRO A 23 4.80 25.21 19.65
C PRO A 23 5.76 25.75 18.60
N ARG A 24 6.00 27.08 18.60
CA ARG A 24 6.87 27.74 17.63
C ARG A 24 8.34 27.37 17.86
N SER A 25 8.82 27.51 19.09
CA SER A 25 10.20 27.13 19.42
C SER A 25 10.45 25.64 19.21
N TYR A 26 9.45 24.79 19.46
CA TYR A 26 9.53 23.37 19.16
C TYR A 26 9.65 23.14 17.64
N PHE A 27 8.81 23.79 16.83
CA PHE A 27 8.87 23.68 15.38
C PHE A 27 10.22 24.16 14.81
N ASP A 28 10.78 25.25 15.36
CA ASP A 28 12.09 25.76 14.97
C ASP A 28 13.24 24.80 15.33
N SER A 29 13.07 24.00 16.39
CA SER A 29 14.06 22.99 16.77
C SER A 29 14.08 21.80 15.80
N ILE A 30 12.91 21.39 15.30
CA ILE A 30 12.79 20.28 14.34
C ILE A 30 13.06 20.71 12.91
N SER A 31 12.86 21.99 12.57
CA SER A 31 13.16 22.54 11.24
C SER A 31 14.66 22.61 10.94
N LYS A 32 15.50 22.69 11.98
CA LYS A 32 16.96 22.62 11.88
C LYS A 32 17.50 21.25 11.48
N LYS A 33 16.70 20.19 11.65
CA LYS A 33 17.05 18.83 11.22
C LYS A 33 16.79 18.67 9.72
N THR A 34 17.52 17.76 9.08
CA THR A 34 17.33 17.40 7.67
C THR A 34 17.04 15.91 7.51
N GLY A 35 16.48 15.51 6.37
CA GLY A 35 16.16 14.11 6.07
C GLY A 35 14.78 13.65 6.51
N ALA A 36 14.57 12.32 6.53
CA ALA A 36 13.28 11.71 6.79
C ALA A 36 12.79 11.93 8.23
N ASP A 37 13.70 11.88 9.20
CA ASP A 37 13.37 12.10 10.63
C ASP A 37 12.81 13.50 10.87
N ALA A 38 13.35 14.50 10.19
CA ALA A 38 12.84 15.87 10.25
C ALA A 38 11.41 15.97 9.68
N PHE A 39 11.11 15.23 8.61
CA PHE A 39 9.75 15.18 8.05
C PHE A 39 8.77 14.53 9.03
N PHE A 40 9.14 13.39 9.64
CA PHE A 40 8.28 12.71 10.60
C PHE A 40 8.04 13.54 11.87
N ASP A 41 9.06 14.23 12.38
CA ASP A 41 8.93 15.14 13.52
C ASP A 41 7.96 16.30 13.17
N LYS A 42 8.05 16.87 11.95
CA LYS A 42 7.13 17.92 11.47
C LYS A 42 5.70 17.40 11.31
N ALA A 43 5.52 16.21 10.74
CA ALA A 43 4.21 15.59 10.61
C ALA A 43 3.61 15.30 12.00
N GLY A 44 4.40 14.79 12.93
CA GLY A 44 3.97 14.60 14.32
C GLY A 44 3.51 15.90 14.99
N PHE A 45 4.26 16.99 14.78
CA PHE A 45 3.86 18.33 15.24
C PHE A 45 2.51 18.74 14.63
N PHE A 46 2.38 18.73 13.30
CA PHE A 46 1.15 19.15 12.64
C PHE A 46 -0.05 18.29 13.03
N PHE A 47 0.13 16.97 13.21
CA PHE A 47 -0.92 16.09 13.69
C PHE A 47 -1.48 16.54 15.05
N THR A 48 -0.60 16.87 15.99
CA THR A 48 -0.99 17.37 17.32
C THR A 48 -1.67 18.74 17.21
N MET A 49 -1.13 19.65 16.39
CA MET A 49 -1.65 21.01 16.27
C MET A 49 -2.99 21.08 15.52
N ILE A 50 -3.18 20.31 14.44
CA ILE A 50 -4.46 20.23 13.73
C ILE A 50 -5.55 19.72 14.67
N LYS A 51 -5.24 18.69 15.49
CA LYS A 51 -6.18 18.13 16.47
C LYS A 51 -6.53 19.11 17.60
N LYS A 52 -5.56 19.88 18.09
CA LYS A 52 -5.75 20.81 19.22
C LYS A 52 -6.41 22.12 18.81
N ASP A 53 -6.00 22.67 17.66
CA ASP A 53 -6.31 24.04 17.25
C ASP A 53 -7.24 24.13 16.04
N THR A 54 -7.73 22.99 15.53
CA THR A 54 -8.64 22.92 14.37
C THR A 54 -8.11 23.70 13.15
N LEU A 55 -6.85 23.46 12.79
CA LEU A 55 -6.23 24.11 11.63
C LEU A 55 -6.78 23.48 10.35
N PHE A 56 -7.53 24.25 9.56
CA PHE A 56 -8.14 23.77 8.32
C PHE A 56 -7.23 23.94 7.09
N SER A 57 -6.21 24.79 7.19
CA SER A 57 -5.26 25.02 6.10
C SER A 57 -3.84 25.24 6.60
N PHE A 58 -2.87 24.97 5.71
CA PHE A 58 -1.46 25.24 5.98
C PHE A 58 -1.20 26.72 6.23
N ASP A 59 -1.98 27.61 5.59
CA ASP A 59 -1.83 29.06 5.76
C ASP A 59 -2.18 29.52 7.18
N GLN A 60 -3.19 28.92 7.81
CA GLN A 60 -3.51 29.16 9.23
C GLN A 60 -2.37 28.69 10.15
N ALA A 61 -1.75 27.54 9.83
CA ALA A 61 -0.60 27.04 10.58
C ALA A 61 0.61 27.97 10.43
N LYS A 62 0.85 28.51 9.23
CA LYS A 62 1.88 29.50 8.96
C LYS A 62 1.67 30.78 9.77
N GLU A 63 0.46 31.34 9.76
CA GLU A 63 0.14 32.57 10.48
C GLU A 63 0.25 32.40 11.99
N LYS A 64 -0.33 31.31 12.53
CA LYS A 64 -0.39 31.08 13.98
C LYS A 64 0.95 30.66 14.60
N TYR A 65 1.76 29.88 13.88
CA TYR A 65 3.01 29.32 14.41
C TYR A 65 4.27 29.92 13.78
N GLY A 66 4.15 30.85 12.83
CA GLY A 66 5.30 31.46 12.16
C GLY A 66 6.07 30.48 11.27
N ILE A 67 5.39 29.51 10.66
CA ILE A 67 6.01 28.42 9.91
C ILE A 67 6.34 28.87 8.47
N GLU A 68 7.57 28.62 8.03
CA GLU A 68 7.99 28.91 6.67
C GLU A 68 7.24 28.07 5.63
N ASN A 69 6.91 28.70 4.49
CA ASN A 69 6.26 28.02 3.37
C ASN A 69 7.28 27.23 2.54
N THR A 70 7.60 26.02 3.00
CA THR A 70 8.44 25.08 2.27
C THR A 70 7.63 23.87 1.82
N LEU A 71 8.08 23.22 0.74
CA LEU A 71 7.43 22.01 0.21
C LEU A 71 7.39 20.88 1.27
N SER A 72 8.46 20.73 2.06
CA SER A 72 8.52 19.79 3.18
C SER A 72 7.46 20.10 4.25
N ASN A 73 7.31 21.35 4.66
CA ASN A 73 6.34 21.75 5.69
C ASN A 73 4.90 21.57 5.20
N ARG A 74 4.63 21.96 3.94
CA ARG A 74 3.31 21.78 3.32
C ARG A 74 2.95 20.30 3.16
N MET A 75 3.90 19.47 2.72
CA MET A 75 3.68 18.02 2.66
C MET A 75 3.43 17.44 4.05
N ALA A 76 4.23 17.81 5.06
CA ALA A 76 4.06 17.32 6.42
C ALA A 76 2.68 17.71 7.00
N PHE A 77 2.21 18.95 6.75
CA PHE A 77 0.88 19.39 7.13
C PHE A 77 -0.22 18.57 6.42
N ASN A 78 -0.16 18.47 5.09
CA ASN A 78 -1.15 17.74 4.31
C ASN A 78 -1.23 16.27 4.72
N SER A 79 -0.09 15.59 4.87
CA SER A 79 -0.04 14.20 5.34
C SER A 79 -0.66 14.04 6.73
N SER A 80 -0.46 15.01 7.63
CA SER A 80 -1.02 14.99 8.98
C SER A 80 -2.53 15.20 8.96
N ASN A 81 -3.00 16.14 8.15
CA ASN A 81 -4.42 16.40 7.95
C ASN A 81 -5.12 15.17 7.36
N ASN A 82 -4.55 14.60 6.30
CA ASN A 82 -5.07 13.39 5.66
C ASN A 82 -5.11 12.21 6.63
N ALA A 83 -4.05 12.02 7.42
CA ALA A 83 -4.01 10.98 8.44
C ALA A 83 -5.13 11.14 9.48
N LEU A 84 -5.39 12.38 9.93
CA LEU A 84 -6.51 12.66 10.83
C LEU A 84 -7.86 12.36 10.17
N THR A 85 -8.07 12.77 8.92
CA THR A 85 -9.30 12.48 8.18
C THR A 85 -9.50 10.97 7.98
N ILE A 86 -8.42 10.21 7.74
CA ILE A 86 -8.46 8.74 7.66
C ILE A 86 -8.84 8.11 8.99
N ILE A 87 -8.28 8.58 10.10
CA ILE A 87 -8.62 8.09 11.45
C ILE A 87 -10.10 8.38 11.77
N GLN A 88 -10.60 9.54 11.36
CA GLN A 88 -12.00 9.94 11.59
C GLN A 88 -12.98 9.22 10.66
N ARG A 89 -12.57 8.91 9.42
CA ARG A 89 -13.43 8.33 8.37
C ARG A 89 -12.74 7.15 7.67
N PRO A 90 -12.42 6.06 8.39
CA PRO A 90 -11.65 4.95 7.83
C PRO A 90 -12.37 4.26 6.67
N SER A 91 -13.69 4.12 6.73
CA SER A 91 -14.48 3.48 5.67
C SER A 91 -14.37 4.22 4.33
N ASN A 92 -14.37 5.55 4.35
CA ASN A 92 -14.26 6.36 3.13
C ASN A 92 -12.87 6.19 2.50
N PHE A 93 -11.82 6.19 3.33
CA PHE A 93 -10.47 5.92 2.88
C PHE A 93 -10.34 4.53 2.23
N ILE A 94 -10.84 3.49 2.91
CA ILE A 94 -10.82 2.12 2.39
C ILE A 94 -11.58 2.01 1.07
N ASN A 95 -12.79 2.57 0.98
CA ASN A 95 -13.59 2.56 -0.25
C ASN A 95 -12.87 3.29 -1.39
N SER A 96 -12.27 4.45 -1.12
CA SER A 96 -11.50 5.22 -2.11
C SER A 96 -10.20 4.52 -2.55
N THR A 97 -9.65 3.66 -1.70
CA THR A 97 -8.45 2.88 -2.01
C THR A 97 -8.81 1.64 -2.82
N ILE A 98 -9.88 0.93 -2.43
CA ILE A 98 -10.41 -0.24 -3.15
C ILE A 98 -10.85 0.13 -4.56
N SER A 99 -11.46 1.29 -4.77
CA SER A 99 -11.88 1.74 -6.10
C SER A 99 -10.73 1.91 -7.10
N LYS A 100 -9.49 2.03 -6.62
CA LYS A 100 -8.28 2.11 -7.46
C LYS A 100 -7.70 0.73 -7.82
N LEU A 101 -8.10 -0.34 -7.12
CA LEU A 101 -7.54 -1.68 -7.32
C LEU A 101 -7.66 -2.18 -8.77
N PRO A 102 -8.78 -2.02 -9.50
CA PRO A 102 -8.87 -2.50 -10.88
C PRO A 102 -7.79 -1.91 -11.79
N PHE A 103 -7.55 -0.59 -11.69
CA PHE A 103 -6.50 0.08 -12.45
C PHE A 103 -5.11 -0.39 -12.03
N VAL A 104 -4.85 -0.47 -10.73
CA VAL A 104 -3.55 -0.91 -10.20
C VAL A 104 -3.24 -2.33 -10.66
N ILE A 105 -4.20 -3.24 -10.60
CA ILE A 105 -4.02 -4.63 -11.04
C ILE A 105 -3.81 -4.68 -12.56
N PHE A 106 -4.54 -3.86 -13.34
CA PHE A 106 -4.33 -3.77 -14.78
C PHE A 106 -2.89 -3.40 -15.16
N PHE A 107 -2.29 -2.40 -14.49
CA PHE A 107 -0.88 -2.01 -14.73
C PHE A 107 0.13 -2.99 -14.13
N PHE A 108 -0.24 -3.68 -13.05
CA PHE A 108 0.57 -4.75 -12.45
C PHE A 108 0.78 -5.92 -13.43
N MET A 109 -0.22 -6.25 -14.25
CA MET A 109 -0.16 -7.39 -15.17
C MET A 109 0.99 -7.30 -16.20
N PRO A 110 1.17 -6.19 -16.95
CA PRO A 110 2.35 -5.99 -17.81
C PRO A 110 3.67 -6.14 -17.06
N VAL A 111 3.78 -5.56 -15.86
CA VAL A 111 5.01 -5.65 -15.05
C VAL A 111 5.29 -7.10 -14.66
N PHE A 112 4.29 -7.83 -14.16
CA PHE A 112 4.43 -9.25 -13.83
C PHE A 112 4.77 -10.11 -15.06
N THR A 113 4.21 -9.77 -16.21
CA THR A 113 4.49 -10.44 -17.48
C THR A 113 5.96 -10.38 -17.86
N VAL A 114 6.67 -9.27 -17.57
CA VAL A 114 8.13 -9.17 -17.80
C VAL A 114 8.86 -10.28 -17.05
N PHE A 115 8.47 -10.61 -15.82
CA PHE A 115 9.09 -11.69 -15.05
C PHE A 115 8.79 -13.07 -15.63
N ILE A 116 7.57 -13.30 -16.10
CA ILE A 116 7.21 -14.53 -16.83
C ILE A 116 8.09 -14.65 -18.09
N TRP A 117 8.18 -13.58 -18.87
CA TRP A 117 9.01 -13.55 -20.08
C TRP A 117 10.48 -13.85 -19.76
N LEU A 118 11.06 -13.27 -18.72
CA LEU A 118 12.42 -13.58 -18.27
C LEU A 118 12.60 -15.06 -17.88
N VAL A 119 11.64 -15.64 -17.16
CA VAL A 119 11.67 -17.06 -16.76
C VAL A 119 11.54 -18.00 -17.97
N TYR A 120 10.88 -17.55 -19.03
CA TYR A 120 10.65 -18.34 -20.25
C TYR A 120 11.42 -17.83 -21.47
N ILE A 121 12.45 -17.01 -21.29
CA ILE A 121 13.21 -16.35 -22.38
C ILE A 121 13.82 -17.31 -23.40
N ARG A 122 14.08 -18.56 -23.01
CA ARG A 122 14.61 -19.61 -23.91
C ARG A 122 13.55 -20.25 -24.82
N LYS A 123 12.29 -19.84 -24.72
CA LYS A 123 11.18 -20.37 -25.54
C LYS A 123 10.83 -19.37 -26.64
N LYS A 124 10.26 -19.88 -27.74
CA LYS A 124 9.84 -19.08 -28.90
C LYS A 124 8.50 -18.35 -28.67
N TYR A 125 8.28 -17.82 -27.47
CA TYR A 125 7.09 -17.03 -27.14
C TYR A 125 7.47 -15.56 -27.08
N THR A 126 6.57 -14.72 -27.62
CA THR A 126 6.71 -13.26 -27.54
C THR A 126 6.26 -12.75 -26.18
N TYR A 127 6.68 -11.53 -25.82
CA TYR A 127 6.13 -10.85 -24.65
C TYR A 127 4.59 -10.81 -24.67
N THR A 128 4.00 -10.58 -25.85
CA THR A 128 2.55 -10.57 -26.07
C THR A 128 1.91 -11.92 -25.72
N ASP A 129 2.53 -13.04 -26.07
CA ASP A 129 2.01 -14.37 -25.71
C ASP A 129 1.97 -14.56 -24.19
N HIS A 130 3.02 -14.14 -23.48
CA HIS A 130 3.04 -14.16 -22.01
C HIS A 130 2.02 -13.19 -21.40
N LEU A 131 1.80 -12.05 -22.03
CA LEU A 131 0.85 -11.05 -21.58
C LEU A 131 -0.59 -11.58 -21.69
N ILE A 132 -0.95 -12.15 -22.85
CA ILE A 132 -2.24 -12.79 -23.10
C ILE A 132 -2.46 -13.93 -22.10
N PHE A 133 -1.45 -14.79 -21.91
CA PHE A 133 -1.51 -15.86 -20.91
C PHE A 133 -1.81 -15.30 -19.52
N SER A 134 -1.08 -14.26 -19.10
CA SER A 134 -1.23 -13.65 -17.78
C SER A 134 -2.62 -13.04 -17.61
N PHE A 135 -3.12 -12.30 -18.60
CA PHE A 135 -4.49 -11.75 -18.59
C PHE A 135 -5.55 -12.85 -18.49
N HIS A 136 -5.43 -13.94 -19.26
CA HIS A 136 -6.40 -15.03 -19.20
C HIS A 136 -6.47 -15.66 -17.79
N ASN A 137 -5.30 -15.93 -17.19
CA ASN A 137 -5.25 -16.47 -15.83
C ASN A 137 -5.80 -15.49 -14.79
N GLN A 138 -5.49 -14.20 -14.92
CA GLN A 138 -5.98 -13.18 -13.99
C GLN A 138 -7.49 -12.98 -14.10
N SER A 139 -8.04 -12.97 -15.31
CA SER A 139 -9.49 -12.93 -15.53
C SER A 139 -10.18 -14.15 -14.94
N LEU A 140 -9.62 -15.35 -15.09
CA LEU A 140 -10.17 -16.55 -14.46
C LEU A 140 -10.15 -16.46 -12.94
N LEU A 141 -9.04 -15.98 -12.34
CA LEU A 141 -8.97 -15.76 -10.89
C LEU A 141 -10.09 -14.82 -10.43
N PHE A 142 -10.29 -13.69 -11.12
CA PHE A 142 -11.37 -12.76 -10.77
C PHE A 142 -12.75 -13.39 -10.90
N ILE A 143 -13.01 -14.15 -11.96
CA ILE A 143 -14.28 -14.87 -12.12
C ILE A 143 -14.50 -15.83 -10.95
N LEU A 144 -13.48 -16.62 -10.58
CA LEU A 144 -13.56 -17.55 -9.46
C LEU A 144 -13.77 -16.84 -8.12
N LEU A 145 -13.13 -15.70 -7.89
CA LEU A 145 -13.32 -14.90 -6.67
C LEU A 145 -14.70 -14.25 -6.62
N ILE A 146 -15.25 -13.77 -7.75
CA ILE A 146 -16.61 -13.24 -7.83
C ILE A 146 -17.63 -14.36 -7.56
N LEU A 147 -17.44 -15.54 -8.14
CA LEU A 147 -18.27 -16.70 -7.87
C LEU A 147 -18.22 -17.11 -6.39
N SER A 148 -17.02 -17.13 -5.81
CA SER A 148 -16.82 -17.38 -4.38
C SER A 148 -17.57 -16.36 -3.53
N LEU A 149 -17.48 -15.07 -3.85
CA LEU A 149 -18.20 -14.01 -3.13
C LEU A 149 -19.72 -14.17 -3.22
N ILE A 150 -20.25 -14.53 -4.38
CA ILE A 150 -21.69 -14.78 -4.58
C ILE A 150 -22.13 -15.97 -3.71
N VAL A 151 -21.40 -17.08 -3.75
CA VAL A 151 -21.69 -18.28 -2.93
C VAL A 151 -21.63 -17.94 -1.44
N ASP A 152 -20.58 -17.26 -1.00
CA ASP A 152 -20.37 -16.88 0.40
C ASP A 152 -21.49 -15.96 0.90
N THR A 153 -21.98 -15.06 0.04
CA THR A 153 -23.09 -14.14 0.36
C THR A 153 -24.43 -14.88 0.49
N ILE A 154 -24.72 -15.85 -0.39
CA ILE A 154 -25.99 -16.59 -0.39
C ILE A 154 -26.03 -17.63 0.73
N PHE A 155 -24.96 -18.42 0.86
CA PHE A 155 -24.92 -19.59 1.75
C PHE A 155 -24.24 -19.32 3.09
N LYS A 156 -23.77 -18.08 3.33
CA LYS A 156 -23.07 -17.67 4.57
C LYS A 156 -21.89 -18.59 4.93
N THR A 157 -21.17 -19.05 3.90
CA THR A 157 -19.99 -19.92 4.03
C THR A 157 -18.73 -19.15 3.62
N SER A 158 -17.56 -19.78 3.75
CA SER A 158 -16.30 -19.24 3.26
C SER A 158 -15.70 -20.22 2.24
N THR A 159 -15.86 -19.90 0.96
CA THR A 159 -15.38 -20.72 -0.17
C THR A 159 -14.12 -20.17 -0.82
N ALA A 160 -13.64 -18.98 -0.40
CA ALA A 160 -12.48 -18.33 -1.02
C ALA A 160 -11.25 -19.25 -1.10
N GLY A 161 -10.96 -19.99 -0.02
CA GLY A 161 -9.85 -20.96 0.01
C GLY A 161 -10.00 -22.09 -1.02
N LEU A 162 -11.22 -22.58 -1.22
CA LEU A 162 -11.53 -23.60 -2.22
C LEU A 162 -11.30 -23.07 -3.63
N PHE A 163 -11.85 -21.90 -3.97
CA PHE A 163 -11.70 -21.29 -5.29
C PHE A 163 -10.24 -20.89 -5.59
N VAL A 164 -9.49 -20.41 -4.60
CA VAL A 164 -8.05 -20.13 -4.74
C VAL A 164 -7.25 -21.42 -4.95
N THR A 165 -7.62 -22.51 -4.27
CA THR A 165 -6.99 -23.82 -4.47
C THR A 165 -7.28 -24.36 -5.88
N LEU A 166 -8.52 -24.27 -6.34
CA LEU A 166 -8.92 -24.64 -7.71
C LEU A 166 -8.15 -23.82 -8.76
N PHE A 167 -8.03 -22.51 -8.54
CA PHE A 167 -7.23 -21.64 -9.39
C PHE A 167 -5.75 -22.06 -9.41
N SER A 168 -5.18 -22.39 -8.26
CA SER A 168 -3.77 -22.78 -8.14
C SER A 168 -3.46 -24.05 -8.95
N ILE A 169 -4.37 -25.05 -8.89
CA ILE A 169 -4.29 -26.27 -9.69
C ILE A 169 -4.40 -25.94 -11.18
N TYR A 170 -5.39 -25.13 -11.57
CA TYR A 170 -5.57 -24.69 -12.95
C TYR A 170 -4.33 -23.96 -13.48
N LEU A 171 -3.78 -23.01 -12.72
CA LEU A 171 -2.61 -22.22 -13.11
C LEU A 171 -1.41 -23.12 -13.38
N PHE A 172 -1.17 -24.13 -12.52
CA PHE A 172 -0.12 -25.11 -12.74
C PHE A 172 -0.33 -25.92 -14.04
N MET A 173 -1.55 -26.39 -14.27
CA MET A 173 -1.90 -27.12 -15.50
C MET A 173 -1.78 -26.24 -16.75
N ALA A 174 -2.22 -24.98 -16.67
CA ALA A 174 -2.14 -24.00 -17.74
C ALA A 174 -0.68 -23.70 -18.10
N MET A 175 0.19 -23.46 -17.11
CA MET A 175 1.63 -23.27 -17.33
C MET A 175 2.27 -24.49 -17.98
N LYS A 176 1.95 -25.70 -17.50
CA LYS A 176 2.49 -26.95 -18.08
C LYS A 176 2.09 -27.10 -19.55
N LYS A 177 0.80 -26.89 -19.86
CA LYS A 177 0.24 -27.04 -21.22
C LYS A 177 0.73 -25.95 -22.17
N PHE A 178 0.74 -24.69 -21.72
CA PHE A 178 1.11 -23.54 -22.54
C PHE A 178 2.60 -23.55 -22.90
N TYR A 179 3.49 -23.82 -21.94
CA TYR A 179 4.94 -23.78 -22.18
C TYR A 179 5.56 -25.11 -22.64
N GLY A 180 4.79 -26.21 -22.60
CA GLY A 180 5.22 -27.54 -23.01
C GLY A 180 6.47 -28.01 -22.26
N GLN A 181 6.47 -27.91 -20.93
CA GLN A 181 7.60 -28.32 -20.08
C GLN A 181 7.27 -29.55 -19.22
N GLY A 182 8.31 -30.31 -18.89
CA GLY A 182 8.20 -31.43 -17.95
C GLY A 182 7.81 -30.95 -16.55
N VAL A 183 7.13 -31.83 -15.78
CA VAL A 183 6.50 -31.52 -14.50
C VAL A 183 7.47 -30.85 -13.52
N PHE A 184 8.68 -31.39 -13.36
CA PHE A 184 9.67 -30.84 -12.42
C PHE A 184 10.08 -29.40 -12.77
N LYS A 185 10.34 -29.11 -14.06
CA LYS A 185 10.68 -27.75 -14.51
C LYS A 185 9.52 -26.79 -14.27
N THR A 186 8.29 -27.25 -14.48
CA THR A 186 7.09 -26.45 -14.22
C THR A 186 6.92 -26.15 -12.74
N ILE A 187 7.15 -27.13 -11.84
CA ILE A 187 7.07 -26.90 -10.38
C ILE A 187 8.04 -25.81 -9.94
N VAL A 188 9.32 -25.91 -10.33
CA VAL A 188 10.34 -24.93 -9.94
C VAL A 188 9.96 -23.53 -10.43
N LYS A 189 9.53 -23.40 -11.69
CA LYS A 189 9.12 -22.10 -12.25
C LYS A 189 7.82 -21.58 -11.65
N TYR A 190 6.87 -22.46 -11.36
CA TYR A 190 5.61 -22.12 -10.71
C TYR A 190 5.88 -21.52 -9.33
N LEU A 191 6.70 -22.18 -8.50
CA LEU A 191 7.07 -21.65 -7.19
C LEU A 191 7.78 -20.30 -7.31
N PHE A 192 8.79 -20.21 -8.19
CA PHE A 192 9.54 -18.97 -8.42
C PHE A 192 8.64 -17.80 -8.86
N LEU A 193 7.76 -18.03 -9.83
CA LEU A 193 6.84 -16.99 -10.32
C LEU A 193 5.80 -16.60 -9.27
N ASN A 194 5.29 -17.54 -8.46
CA ASN A 194 4.39 -17.20 -7.35
C ASN A 194 5.12 -16.38 -6.28
N THR A 195 6.37 -16.69 -5.94
CA THR A 195 7.16 -15.87 -5.02
C THR A 195 7.34 -14.45 -5.53
N ILE A 196 7.71 -14.29 -6.81
CA ILE A 196 7.82 -12.96 -7.46
C ILE A 196 6.47 -12.25 -7.40
N PHE A 197 5.39 -12.93 -7.76
CA PHE A 197 4.04 -12.38 -7.72
C PHE A 197 3.71 -11.83 -6.32
N THR A 198 3.96 -12.60 -5.25
CA THR A 198 3.70 -12.17 -3.88
C THR A 198 4.55 -10.96 -3.48
N ILE A 199 5.83 -10.93 -3.84
CA ILE A 199 6.71 -9.79 -3.55
C ILE A 199 6.23 -8.53 -4.27
N LEU A 200 5.94 -8.63 -5.57
CA LEU A 200 5.43 -7.49 -6.34
C LEU A 200 4.06 -7.04 -5.81
N ALA A 201 3.16 -7.97 -5.52
CA ALA A 201 1.84 -7.64 -4.96
C ALA A 201 1.97 -6.90 -3.63
N PHE A 202 2.89 -7.33 -2.76
CA PHE A 202 3.18 -6.64 -1.51
C PHE A 202 3.69 -5.21 -1.74
N ILE A 203 4.65 -5.03 -2.66
CA ILE A 203 5.16 -3.69 -3.02
C ILE A 203 4.04 -2.81 -3.57
N VAL A 204 3.20 -3.34 -4.46
CA VAL A 204 2.09 -2.61 -5.07
C VAL A 204 1.05 -2.21 -4.02
N VAL A 205 0.71 -3.10 -3.08
CA VAL A 205 -0.19 -2.78 -1.97
C VAL A 205 0.43 -1.67 -1.11
N LEU A 206 1.71 -1.77 -0.75
CA LEU A 206 2.40 -0.71 0.00
C LEU A 206 2.32 0.63 -0.73
N LEU A 207 2.68 0.67 -2.01
CA LEU A 207 2.64 1.89 -2.82
C LEU A 207 1.23 2.47 -2.93
N LEU A 208 0.21 1.62 -3.08
CA LEU A 208 -1.18 2.04 -3.17
C LEU A 208 -1.66 2.65 -1.85
N PHE A 209 -1.35 2.03 -0.71
CA PHE A 209 -1.72 2.55 0.60
C PHE A 209 -0.96 3.85 0.91
N THR A 210 0.36 3.90 0.70
CA THR A 210 1.14 5.11 0.93
C THR A 210 0.68 6.24 0.02
N GLY A 211 0.53 5.98 -1.28
CA GLY A 211 0.05 6.97 -2.25
C GLY A 211 -1.35 7.47 -1.92
N SER A 212 -2.23 6.58 -1.44
CA SER A 212 -3.58 6.97 -1.02
C SER A 212 -3.55 7.90 0.19
N VAL A 213 -2.63 7.74 1.16
CA VAL A 213 -2.49 8.67 2.29
C VAL A 213 -2.10 10.08 1.84
N PHE A 214 -1.21 10.22 0.86
CA PHE A 214 -0.77 11.53 0.36
C PHE A 214 -1.80 12.22 -0.54
N ILE A 215 -2.61 11.44 -1.28
CA ILE A 215 -3.55 11.96 -2.28
C ILE A 215 -4.99 12.07 -1.72
N TYR A 216 -5.24 11.52 -0.52
CA TYR A 216 -6.54 11.66 0.14
C TYR A 216 -6.84 13.14 0.37
N ASN A 217 -7.99 13.62 -0.10
CA ASN A 217 -8.41 15.02 0.01
C ASN A 217 -9.91 15.05 0.32
#